data_AF-A0A4Y2Q998-F1
#
_entry.id   AF-A0A4Y2Q998-F1
#
_cell.length_a   1.000
_cell.length_b   1.000
_cell.length_c   1.000
_cell.angle_alpha   90.00
_cell.angle_beta   90.00
_cell.angle_gamma   90.00
#
_symmetry.space_group_name_H-M   'P 1'
#
loop_
_entity.id
_entity.type
_entity.pdbx_description
1 polymer ?
#
loop_
_entity_poly.entity_id
_entity_poly.type
_entity_poly.pdbx_seq_one_letter_code
_entity_poly.pdbx_strand_id
1 'polypeptide(L)'
;MTPQDELDFRSARHCSICRKALKGDRVRDHDHQNGRYRAALHSSCNLKFRLSKKIPVVFHNLENCDGHLIMQEIGKLKDYEISVVPTTMEKYVTFSLSKKNLKFSLILLTAFNSLVPL
;
A
#
# COMPACT_ATOMS: atom_id res chain seq x y z
N MET A 1 -19.80 -3.43 -13.36
CA MET A 1 -20.57 -4.50 -12.70
C MET A 1 -21.37 -5.20 -13.77
N THR A 2 -21.06 -6.47 -14.04
CA THR A 2 -21.73 -7.28 -15.05
C THR A 2 -23.05 -7.86 -14.50
N PRO A 3 -23.96 -8.36 -15.35
CA PRO A 3 -25.13 -9.10 -14.88
C PRO A 3 -24.77 -10.32 -14.01
N GLN A 4 -23.65 -10.99 -14.32
CA GLN A 4 -23.15 -12.10 -13.52
C GLN A 4 -22.69 -11.62 -12.13
N ASP A 5 -21.97 -10.49 -12.04
CA ASP A 5 -21.54 -9.92 -10.75
C ASP A 5 -22.74 -9.66 -9.83
N GLU A 6 -23.84 -9.17 -10.40
CA GLU A 6 -25.07 -8.89 -9.65
C GLU A 6 -25.77 -10.18 -9.19
N LEU A 7 -25.75 -11.24 -10.01
CA LEU A 7 -26.24 -12.57 -9.61
C LEU A 7 -25.38 -13.15 -8.48
N ASP A 8 -24.07 -13.07 -8.60
CA ASP A 8 -23.13 -13.54 -7.58
C ASP A 8 -23.32 -12.78 -6.26
N PHE A 9 -23.49 -11.47 -6.32
CA PHE A 9 -23.78 -10.65 -5.14
C PHE A 9 -25.11 -11.03 -4.48
N ARG A 10 -26.18 -11.19 -5.26
CA ARG A 10 -27.52 -11.53 -4.75
C ARG A 10 -27.59 -12.93 -4.18
N SER A 11 -26.88 -13.89 -4.77
CA SER A 11 -26.86 -15.29 -4.35
C SER A 11 -25.89 -15.55 -3.18
N ALA A 12 -24.93 -14.67 -2.93
CA ALA A 12 -23.98 -14.82 -1.83
C ALA A 12 -24.67 -14.87 -0.45
N ARG A 13 -24.47 -15.97 0.26
CA ARG A 13 -24.97 -16.22 1.63
C ARG A 13 -23.92 -16.02 2.71
N HIS A 14 -22.64 -16.14 2.36
CA HIS A 14 -21.51 -16.08 3.29
C HIS A 14 -20.49 -15.03 2.83
N CYS A 15 -19.87 -14.36 3.78
CA CYS A 15 -18.82 -13.38 3.52
C CYS A 15 -17.58 -14.08 2.97
N SER A 16 -17.04 -13.60 1.85
CA SER A 16 -15.87 -14.23 1.21
C SER A 16 -14.60 -14.18 2.07
N ILE A 17 -14.51 -13.26 3.04
CA ILE A 17 -13.34 -13.10 3.92
C ILE A 17 -13.49 -13.94 5.19
N CYS A 18 -14.50 -13.68 6.01
CA CYS A 18 -14.63 -14.33 7.32
C CYS A 18 -15.44 -15.63 7.28
N ARG A 19 -16.01 -15.99 6.12
CA ARG A 19 -16.84 -17.19 5.87
C ARG A 19 -18.14 -17.30 6.68
N LYS A 20 -18.46 -16.30 7.51
CA LYS A 20 -19.72 -16.25 8.27
C LYS A 20 -20.88 -15.74 7.40
N ALA A 21 -22.11 -16.10 7.78
CA ALA A 21 -23.32 -15.70 7.06
C ALA A 21 -23.46 -14.16 6.97
N LEU A 22 -23.81 -13.65 5.78
CA LEU A 22 -23.95 -12.22 5.51
C LEU A 22 -25.21 -11.61 6.16
N LYS A 23 -26.30 -12.37 6.21
CA LYS A 23 -27.60 -11.91 6.72
C LYS A 23 -28.00 -10.58 6.04
N GLY A 24 -28.37 -9.55 6.83
CA GLY A 24 -28.69 -8.21 6.33
C GLY A 24 -27.49 -7.28 6.14
N ASP A 25 -26.29 -7.67 6.58
CA ASP A 25 -25.06 -6.86 6.47
C ASP A 25 -24.26 -7.28 5.23
N ARG A 26 -24.89 -7.19 4.05
CA ARG A 26 -24.28 -7.58 2.77
C ARG A 26 -23.90 -6.36 1.96
N VAL A 27 -22.60 -6.13 1.79
CA VAL A 27 -22.05 -5.02 0.98
C VAL A 27 -21.22 -5.55 -0.19
N ARG A 28 -21.14 -4.76 -1.27
CA ARG A 28 -20.32 -5.06 -2.44
C ARG A 28 -18.88 -4.55 -2.22
N ASP A 29 -17.91 -5.44 -2.34
CA ASP A 29 -16.50 -5.06 -2.45
C ASP A 29 -16.12 -4.87 -3.92
N HIS A 30 -15.35 -3.82 -4.18
CA HIS A 30 -14.86 -3.47 -5.50
C HIS A 30 -13.36 -3.19 -5.45
N ASP A 31 -12.67 -3.58 -6.51
CA ASP A 31 -11.30 -3.15 -6.75
C ASP A 31 -11.28 -1.62 -6.94
N HIS A 32 -10.46 -0.93 -6.16
CA HIS A 32 -10.42 0.54 -6.18
C HIS A 32 -9.66 1.12 -7.38
N GLN A 33 -8.87 0.30 -8.11
CA GLN A 33 -8.10 0.72 -9.28
C GLN A 33 -8.90 0.57 -10.56
N ASN A 34 -9.61 -0.55 -10.73
CA ASN A 34 -10.34 -0.86 -11.97
C ASN A 34 -11.88 -0.93 -11.78
N GLY A 35 -12.38 -0.78 -10.55
CA GLY A 35 -13.82 -0.76 -10.25
C GLY A 35 -14.52 -2.11 -10.35
N ARG A 36 -13.80 -3.21 -10.62
CA ARG A 36 -14.41 -4.54 -10.79
C ARG A 36 -14.95 -5.06 -9.46
N TYR A 37 -16.13 -5.68 -9.52
CA TYR A 37 -16.68 -6.40 -8.37
C TYR A 37 -15.77 -7.57 -7.99
N ARG A 38 -15.56 -7.76 -6.69
CA ARG A 38 -14.70 -8.83 -6.16
C ARG A 38 -15.50 -9.84 -5.35
N ALA A 39 -16.36 -9.38 -4.45
CA ALA A 39 -17.09 -10.25 -3.53
C ALA A 39 -18.21 -9.53 -2.76
N ALA A 40 -19.09 -10.34 -2.16
CA ALA A 40 -20.01 -9.92 -1.13
C ALA A 40 -19.37 -10.09 0.26
N LEU A 41 -19.32 -9.02 1.05
CA LEU A 41 -18.69 -8.99 2.37
C LEU A 41 -19.64 -8.41 3.43
N HIS A 42 -19.30 -8.62 4.70
CA HIS A 42 -19.80 -7.77 5.79
C HIS A 42 -19.24 -6.36 5.65
N SER A 43 -19.98 -5.34 6.09
CA SER A 43 -19.48 -3.96 6.11
C SER A 43 -18.16 -3.83 6.87
N SER A 44 -18.07 -4.49 8.04
CA SER A 44 -16.85 -4.53 8.84
C SER A 44 -15.68 -5.25 8.16
N CYS A 45 -15.95 -6.33 7.41
CA CYS A 45 -14.94 -7.05 6.65
C CYS A 45 -14.45 -6.22 5.46
N ASN A 46 -15.36 -5.55 4.76
CA ASN A 46 -15.05 -4.65 3.66
C ASN A 46 -14.14 -3.50 4.08
N LEU A 47 -14.44 -2.85 5.21
CA LEU A 47 -13.61 -1.77 5.76
C LEU A 47 -12.18 -2.22 6.08
N LYS A 48 -12.03 -3.43 6.63
CA LYS A 48 -10.71 -4.01 6.96
C LYS A 48 -9.97 -4.53 5.73
N PHE A 49 -10.69 -4.90 4.67
CA PHE A 49 -10.12 -5.42 3.43
C PHE A 49 -9.60 -4.34 2.49
N ARG A 50 -9.77 -3.05 2.84
CA ARG A 50 -9.10 -1.96 2.12
C ARG A 50 -7.60 -2.25 2.08
N LEU A 51 -7.09 -2.44 0.88
CA LEU A 51 -5.66 -2.53 0.62
C LEU A 51 -4.99 -1.32 1.29
N SER A 52 -4.02 -1.60 2.16
CA SER A 52 -3.13 -0.55 2.67
C SER A 52 -2.52 0.14 1.46
N LYS A 53 -2.80 1.44 1.29
CA LYS A 53 -2.19 2.19 0.19
C LYS A 53 -0.68 2.20 0.43
N LYS A 54 0.06 1.45 -0.39
CA LYS A 54 1.51 1.57 -0.50
C LYS A 54 1.79 2.60 -1.58
N ILE A 55 2.24 3.79 -1.20
CA ILE A 55 2.61 4.83 -2.17
C ILE A 55 4.12 4.75 -2.37
N PRO A 56 4.60 4.22 -3.51
CA PRO A 56 6.01 4.30 -3.85
C PRO A 56 6.31 5.76 -4.22
N VAL A 57 7.22 6.39 -3.49
CA VAL A 57 7.83 7.66 -3.91
C VAL A 57 9.27 7.32 -4.32
N VAL A 58 9.73 7.88 -5.43
CA VAL A 58 11.04 7.55 -6.01
C VAL A 58 11.82 8.83 -6.25
N PHE A 59 13.02 8.89 -5.71
CA PHE A 59 13.97 9.97 -6.01
C PHE A 59 15.08 9.42 -6.89
N HIS A 60 15.38 10.12 -7.99
CA HIS A 60 16.39 9.71 -8.97
C HIS A 60 17.82 10.14 -8.64
N ASN A 61 18.02 11.03 -7.65
CA ASN A 61 19.35 11.56 -7.32
C ASN A 61 19.46 12.03 -5.86
N LEU A 62 18.90 11.26 -4.92
CA LEU A 62 19.01 11.62 -3.51
C LEU A 62 20.40 11.34 -2.91
N GLU A 63 21.26 10.63 -3.65
CA GLU A 63 22.62 10.27 -3.23
C GLU A 63 23.56 11.48 -3.15
N ASN A 64 23.28 12.51 -3.96
CA ASN A 64 23.99 13.79 -3.98
C ASN A 64 23.18 14.93 -3.37
N CYS A 65 21.94 14.65 -2.95
CA CYS A 65 21.19 15.56 -2.08
C CYS A 65 21.47 15.19 -0.63
N ASP A 66 21.23 16.13 0.27
CA ASP A 66 21.32 15.90 1.71
C ASP A 66 20.20 14.95 2.21
N GLY A 67 20.24 13.68 1.82
CA GLY A 67 19.29 12.65 2.25
C GLY A 67 19.24 12.50 3.77
N HIS A 68 20.36 12.83 4.43
CA HIS A 68 20.45 12.94 5.88
C HIS A 68 19.50 14.01 6.46
N LEU A 69 19.25 15.14 5.77
CA LEU A 69 18.27 16.16 6.20
C LEU A 69 16.84 15.61 6.14
N ILE A 70 16.50 14.88 5.08
CA ILE A 70 15.19 14.22 4.96
C ILE A 70 15.02 13.20 6.10
N MET A 71 16.07 12.44 6.43
CA MET A 71 16.04 11.49 7.53
C MET A 71 15.94 12.14 8.91
N GLN A 72 16.59 13.28 9.12
CA GLN A 72 16.47 14.04 10.36
C GLN A 72 15.02 14.47 10.61
N GLU A 73 14.30 14.92 9.58
CA GLU A 73 12.89 15.28 9.72
C GLU A 73 11.99 14.06 9.87
N ILE A 74 12.26 12.98 9.13
CA ILE A 74 11.54 11.72 9.25
C ILE A 74 11.68 11.12 10.64
N GLY A 75 12.87 11.18 11.24
CA GLY A 75 13.13 10.70 12.60
C GLY A 75 12.29 11.41 13.68
N LYS A 76 11.76 12.60 13.39
CA LYS A 76 10.86 13.32 14.30
C LYS A 76 9.41 12.79 14.27
N LEU A 77 9.06 11.97 13.28
CA LEU A 77 7.72 11.40 13.12
C LEU A 77 7.48 10.26 14.11
N LYS A 78 6.89 10.57 15.28
CA LYS A 78 6.66 9.61 16.37
C LYS A 78 5.60 8.53 16.08
N ASP A 79 4.72 8.78 15.11
CA ASP A 79 3.57 7.92 14.78
C ASP A 79 3.84 6.94 13.62
N TYR A 80 5.06 6.92 13.11
CA TYR A 80 5.44 6.11 11.95
C TYR A 80 6.49 5.09 12.34
N GLU A 81 6.29 3.86 11.88
CA GLU A 81 7.35 2.86 11.87
C GLU A 81 8.26 3.13 10.68
N ILE A 82 9.55 3.29 10.96
CA ILE A 82 10.57 3.65 9.97
C ILE A 82 11.48 2.44 9.77
N SER A 83 11.68 2.04 8.52
CA SER A 83 12.67 1.03 8.14
C SER A 83 13.59 1.62 7.07
N VAL A 84 14.90 1.47 7.24
CA VAL A 84 15.92 2.08 6.38
C VAL A 84 16.99 1.06 6.03
N VAL A 85 17.48 1.11 4.79
CA VAL A 85 18.66 0.37 4.33
C VAL A 85 19.75 1.41 4.00
N PRO A 86 20.66 1.69 4.93
CA PRO A 86 21.76 2.64 4.72
C PRO A 86 22.91 2.02 3.93
N THR A 87 23.63 2.86 3.17
CA THR A 87 24.94 2.54 2.58
C THR A 87 26.07 3.18 3.38
N THR A 88 25.89 4.44 3.78
CA THR A 88 26.78 5.20 4.67
C THR A 88 25.94 5.97 5.68
N MET A 89 26.59 6.77 6.55
CA MET A 89 25.87 7.65 7.48
C MET A 89 25.04 8.74 6.77
N GLU A 90 25.37 9.05 5.52
CA GLU A 90 24.72 10.11 4.72
C GLU A 90 23.95 9.56 3.52
N LYS A 91 24.24 8.33 3.10
CA LYS A 91 23.65 7.69 1.91
C LYS A 91 22.74 6.53 2.30
N TYR A 92 21.56 6.48 1.70
CA TYR A 92 20.56 5.44 1.92
C TYR A 92 20.11 4.85 0.58
N VAL A 93 19.93 3.52 0.53
CA VAL A 93 19.39 2.81 -0.64
C VAL A 93 17.87 2.92 -0.69
N THR A 94 17.21 2.82 0.47
CA THR A 94 15.75 2.87 0.55
C THR A 94 15.32 3.12 1.98
N PHE A 95 14.12 3.69 2.14
CA PHE A 95 13.43 3.68 3.42
C PHE A 95 11.92 3.58 3.26
N SER A 96 11.23 3.17 4.32
CA SER A 96 9.78 3.09 4.33
C SER A 96 9.22 3.64 5.63
N LEU A 97 8.04 4.25 5.51
CA LEU A 97 7.27 4.83 6.60
C LEU A 97 5.92 4.13 6.67
N SER A 98 5.58 3.61 7.84
CA SER A 98 4.46 2.71 8.04
C SER A 98 3.54 3.26 9.14
N LYS A 99 2.26 3.48 8.82
CA LYS A 99 1.19 3.83 9.78
C LYS A 99 -0.03 2.95 9.51
N LYS A 100 -0.86 2.68 10.54
CA LYS A 100 -1.97 1.69 10.57
C LYS A 100 -2.84 1.57 9.30
N ASN A 101 -2.99 2.61 8.48
CA ASN A 101 -3.77 2.59 7.24
C ASN A 101 -3.04 3.17 6.01
N LEU A 102 -1.75 3.49 6.14
CA LEU A 102 -0.99 4.20 5.12
C LEU A 102 0.47 3.79 5.21
N LYS A 103 0.95 3.11 4.16
CA LYS A 103 2.36 2.75 4.04
C LYS A 103 2.96 3.60 2.93
N PHE A 104 3.90 4.46 3.28
CA PHE A 104 4.76 5.10 2.29
C PHE A 104 6.01 4.26 2.14
N SER A 105 6.43 4.04 0.91
CA SER A 105 7.70 3.37 0.64
C SER A 105 8.49 4.31 -0.24
N LEU A 106 9.61 4.81 0.26
CA LEU A 106 10.50 5.63 -0.53
C LEU A 106 11.67 4.80 -1.04
N ILE A 107 11.71 4.61 -2.35
CA ILE A 107 12.83 3.94 -3.00
C ILE A 107 13.77 5.04 -3.52
N LEU A 108 15.01 5.03 -3.04
CA LEU A 108 16.03 5.94 -3.55
C LEU A 108 16.69 5.20 -4.71
N LEU A 109 16.28 5.52 -5.94
CA LEU A 109 17.01 5.03 -7.10
C LEU A 109 18.26 5.90 -7.20
N THR A 110 19.37 5.38 -6.69
CA THR A 110 20.70 5.87 -7.07
C THR A 110 20.79 5.75 -8.60
N ALA A 111 21.35 6.79 -9.23
CA ALA A 111 21.37 6.97 -10.67
C ALA A 111 21.58 5.67 -11.46
N PHE A 112 20.84 5.54 -12.56
CA PHE A 112 20.91 4.49 -13.57
C PHE A 112 22.26 4.44 -14.32
N ASN A 113 23.40 4.66 -13.67
CA ASN A 113 24.71 4.87 -14.31
C ASN A 113 25.77 3.80 -13.97
N SER A 114 25.38 2.54 -13.77
CA SER A 114 26.37 1.45 -13.70
C SER A 114 25.90 0.10 -14.27
N LEU A 115 24.84 0.07 -15.08
CA LEU A 115 24.40 -1.14 -15.81
C LEU A 115 24.29 -0.91 -17.33
N VAL A 116 25.26 -0.21 -17.92
CA VAL A 116 25.61 -0.41 -19.33
C VAL A 116 27.12 -0.65 -19.39
N PRO A 117 27.58 -1.91 -19.53
CA PRO A 117 28.95 -2.15 -19.93
C PRO A 117 29.13 -1.64 -21.38
N LEU A 118 30.19 -0.87 -21.62
CA LEU A 118 30.72 -0.62 -22.97
C LEU A 118 31.09 -1.94 -23.64
#